data_AF-A0A9P0MNY1-F1
#
_entry.id   AF-A0A9P0MNY1-F1
#
_cell.length_a   1.000
_cell.length_b   1.000
_cell.length_c   1.000
_cell.angle_alpha   90.00
_cell.angle_beta   90.00
_cell.angle_gamma   90.00
#
_symmetry.space_group_name_H-M   'P 1'
#
loop_
_entity.id
_entity.type
_entity.pdbx_description
1 polymer ?
#
loop_
_entity_poly.entity_id
_entity_poly.type
_entity_poly.pdbx_seq_one_letter_code
_entity_poly.pdbx_strand_id
1 'polypeptide(L)'
;MNECFPGEEKRRYRRSYGVFPCPNCGRTYLRKDSLQRHTLWECGKDPQFQCPFCPQKCKRKSHHIRHMQRQHKDMLDLMNNYVKKEVTAE
;
A
#
# COMPACT_ATOMS: atom_id res chain seq x y z
N MET A 1 4.92 -4.43 16.93
CA MET A 1 4.46 -3.47 15.92
C MET A 1 4.74 -4.05 14.54
N ASN A 2 3.92 -5.02 14.13
CA ASN A 2 3.99 -5.75 12.86
C ASN A 2 2.55 -5.92 12.41
N GLU A 3 1.87 -4.85 12.02
CA GLU A 3 0.46 -4.93 11.64
C GLU A 3 0.35 -5.17 10.13
N CYS A 4 0.77 -6.38 9.78
CA CYS A 4 0.19 -7.15 8.71
C CYS A 4 -1.29 -7.36 9.09
N PHE A 5 -2.18 -6.69 8.35
CA PHE A 5 -3.65 -6.74 8.43
C PHE A 5 -4.21 -7.81 9.39
N PRO A 6 -4.49 -7.45 10.67
CA PRO A 6 -5.36 -8.28 11.48
C PRO A 6 -6.73 -8.29 10.81
N GLY A 7 -7.33 -9.48 10.74
CA GLY A 7 -8.70 -9.66 10.26
C GLY A 7 -9.69 -8.93 11.17
N GLU A 8 -9.88 -7.63 10.94
CA GLU A 8 -10.83 -6.82 11.69
C GLU A 8 -12.21 -6.87 11.05
N GLU A 9 -12.93 -7.93 11.37
CA GLU A 9 -14.38 -7.88 11.44
C GLU A 9 -14.76 -6.88 12.54
N LYS A 10 -15.16 -5.65 12.17
CA LYS A 10 -16.33 -4.90 12.71
C LYS A 10 -16.26 -3.39 12.42
N ARG A 11 -17.18 -2.94 11.56
CA ARG A 11 -18.08 -1.78 11.81
C ARG A 11 -19.20 -1.80 10.77
N ARG A 12 -20.43 -2.02 11.23
CA ARG A 12 -21.66 -1.91 10.43
C ARG A 12 -21.85 -0.44 10.03
N TYR A 13 -21.32 -0.05 8.87
CA TYR A 13 -21.72 1.15 8.16
C TYR A 13 -22.46 0.71 6.89
N ARG A 14 -23.66 1.24 6.68
CA ARG A 14 -24.62 0.96 5.59
C ARG A 14 -23.96 0.23 4.40
N ARG A 15 -24.30 -1.05 4.19
CA ARG A 15 -23.85 -1.84 3.04
C ARG A 15 -24.28 -1.14 1.76
N SER A 16 -23.41 -0.31 1.19
CA SER A 16 -23.46 -0.02 -0.23
C SER A 16 -23.08 -1.34 -0.89
N TYR A 17 -24.08 -2.04 -1.41
CA TYR A 17 -23.86 -3.25 -2.19
C TYR A 17 -23.02 -2.83 -3.40
N GLY A 18 -21.71 -3.08 -3.32
CA GLY A 18 -20.84 -2.87 -4.46
C GLY A 18 -21.35 -3.73 -5.61
N VAL A 19 -21.67 -3.10 -6.74
CA VAL A 19 -22.27 -3.75 -7.91
C VAL A 19 -21.28 -4.69 -8.59
N PHE A 20 -19.97 -4.54 -8.33
CA PHE A 20 -18.91 -5.26 -9.00
C PHE A 20 -18.15 -6.18 -8.02
N PRO A 21 -18.52 -7.48 -7.93
CA PRO A 21 -17.80 -8.46 -7.12
C PRO A 21 -16.51 -8.93 -7.78
N CYS A 22 -15.48 -9.19 -6.99
CA CYS A 22 -14.28 -9.88 -7.44
C CYS A 22 -14.50 -11.40 -7.43
N PRO A 23 -14.30 -12.09 -8.57
CA PRO A 23 -14.53 -13.53 -8.65
C PRO A 23 -13.55 -14.37 -7.82
N ASN A 24 -12.35 -13.85 -7.54
CA ASN A 24 -11.29 -14.59 -6.87
C ASN A 24 -11.30 -14.46 -5.34
N CYS A 25 -11.88 -13.38 -4.80
CA CYS A 25 -11.84 -13.11 -3.35
C CYS A 25 -13.18 -12.68 -2.76
N GLY A 26 -14.23 -12.51 -3.57
CA GLY A 26 -15.57 -12.14 -3.13
C GLY A 26 -15.76 -10.68 -2.68
N ARG A 27 -14.72 -9.84 -2.71
CA ARG A 27 -14.84 -8.41 -2.36
C ARG A 27 -15.68 -7.65 -3.38
N THR A 28 -16.60 -6.82 -2.91
CA THR A 28 -17.48 -5.99 -3.75
C THR A 28 -16.99 -4.55 -3.83
N TYR A 29 -17.07 -3.97 -5.02
CA TYR A 29 -16.66 -2.60 -5.30
C TYR A 29 -17.84 -1.84 -5.91
N LEU A 30 -17.97 -0.55 -5.56
CA LEU A 30 -18.99 0.33 -6.16
C LEU A 30 -18.71 0.61 -7.63
N ARG A 31 -17.45 0.56 -8.05
CA ARG A 31 -17.02 0.93 -9.40
C ARG A 31 -16.18 -0.15 -10.05
N LYS A 32 -16.36 -0.32 -11.37
CA LYS A 32 -15.62 -1.29 -12.18
C LYS A 32 -14.12 -1.01 -12.21
N ASP A 33 -13.68 0.24 -12.24
CA ASP A 33 -12.25 0.61 -12.23
C ASP A 33 -11.56 0.21 -10.92
N SER A 34 -12.30 0.27 -9.80
CA SER A 34 -11.79 -0.14 -8.50
C SER A 34 -11.66 -1.65 -8.41
N LEU A 35 -12.64 -2.40 -8.95
CA LEU A 35 -12.55 -3.85 -9.09
C LEU A 35 -11.37 -4.24 -10.00
N GLN A 36 -11.21 -3.62 -11.17
CA GLN A 36 -10.11 -3.93 -12.09
C GLN A 36 -8.74 -3.67 -11.46
N ARG A 37 -8.58 -2.57 -10.72
CA ARG A 37 -7.32 -2.28 -10.02
C ARG A 37 -7.06 -3.26 -8.88
N HIS A 38 -8.11 -3.72 -8.23
CA HIS A 38 -8.01 -4.75 -7.21
C HIS A 38 -7.57 -6.10 -7.81
N THR A 39 -8.24 -6.57 -8.86
CA THR A 39 -7.89 -7.83 -9.52
C THR A 39 -6.48 -7.80 -10.10
N LEU A 40 -6.06 -6.68 -10.67
CA LEU A 40 -4.76 -6.57 -11.33
C LEU A 40 -3.58 -6.49 -10.36
N TRP A 41 -3.75 -5.87 -9.18
CA TRP A 41 -2.62 -5.52 -8.30
C TRP A 41 -2.70 -6.08 -6.89
N GLU A 42 -3.87 -6.49 -6.42
CA GLU A 42 -4.08 -6.88 -5.02
C GLU A 42 -4.60 -8.31 -4.84
N CYS A 43 -5.43 -8.77 -5.77
CA CYS A 43 -6.04 -10.08 -5.72
C CYS A 43 -5.05 -11.15 -6.19
N GLY A 44 -4.69 -12.07 -5.29
CA GLY A 44 -3.71 -13.12 -5.58
C GLY A 44 -2.26 -12.62 -5.74
N LYS A 45 -1.97 -11.36 -5.39
CA LYS A 45 -0.62 -10.80 -5.44
C LYS A 45 -0.12 -10.46 -4.04
N ASP A 46 1.06 -10.98 -3.73
CA ASP A 46 1.78 -10.68 -2.50
C ASP A 46 2.33 -9.25 -2.49
N PRO A 47 2.46 -8.65 -1.30
CA PRO A 47 2.96 -7.29 -1.17
C PRO A 47 4.44 -7.24 -1.58
N GLN A 48 4.67 -6.69 -2.77
CA GLN A 48 5.98 -6.67 -3.41
C GLN A 48 6.89 -5.53 -2.92
N PHE A 49 6.32 -4.50 -2.29
CA PHE A 49 7.05 -3.32 -1.84
C PHE A 49 7.32 -3.39 -0.34
N GLN A 50 8.47 -3.94 0.03
CA GLN A 50 8.94 -3.96 1.41
C GLN A 50 9.66 -2.65 1.74
N CYS A 51 9.29 -2.06 2.88
CA CYS A 51 10.01 -0.90 3.40
C CYS A 51 11.42 -1.30 3.85
N PRO A 52 12.47 -0.52 3.51
CA PRO A 52 13.83 -0.79 3.98
C PRO A 52 14.02 -0.42 5.45
N PHE A 53 13.17 0.47 5.99
CA PHE A 53 13.28 0.99 7.35
C PHE A 53 12.40 0.27 8.37
N CYS A 54 11.47 -0.57 7.90
CA CYS A 54 10.57 -1.31 8.78
C CYS A 54 10.06 -2.59 8.11
N PRO A 55 9.49 -3.54 8.87
CA PRO A 55 8.99 -4.81 8.32
C PRO A 55 7.72 -4.66 7.46
N GLN A 56 7.22 -3.44 7.22
CA GLN A 56 5.95 -3.26 6.54
C GLN A 56 6.04 -3.49 5.03
N LYS A 57 5.09 -4.27 4.51
CA LYS A 57 4.99 -4.60 3.09
C LYS A 57 3.72 -4.03 2.48
N CYS A 58 3.87 -3.32 1.37
CA CYS A 58 2.79 -2.69 0.63
C CYS A 58 2.53 -3.45 -0.69
N LYS A 59 1.26 -3.53 -1.10
CA LYS A 59 0.86 -4.09 -2.41
C LYS A 59 0.99 -3.11 -3.57
N ARG A 60 1.06 -1.81 -3.29
CA ARG A 60 1.10 -0.74 -4.30
C ARG A 60 2.22 0.25 -4.01
N LYS A 61 2.90 0.71 -5.07
CA LYS A 61 3.98 1.72 -5.00
C LYS A 61 3.52 3.03 -4.35
N SER A 62 2.34 3.53 -4.70
CA SER A 62 1.81 4.78 -4.13
C SER A 62 1.58 4.68 -2.61
N HIS A 63 1.16 3.52 -2.12
CA HIS A 63 0.99 3.28 -0.69
C HIS A 63 2.36 3.18 0.01
N HIS A 64 3.34 2.54 -0.64
CA HIS A 64 4.71 2.47 -0.14
C HIS A 64 5.34 3.86 0.01
N ILE A 65 5.29 4.70 -1.02
CA ILE A 65 5.83 6.07 -0.99
C ILE A 65 5.16 6.88 0.13
N ARG A 66 3.83 6.85 0.21
CA ARG A 66 3.08 7.54 1.26
C ARG A 66 3.44 7.02 2.66
N HIS A 67 3.66 5.71 2.81
CA HIS A 67 4.12 5.13 4.06
C HIS A 67 5.49 5.69 4.45
N MET A 68 6.46 5.70 3.53
CA MET A 68 7.79 6.25 3.79
C MET A 68 7.72 7.74 4.15
N GLN A 69 6.93 8.54 3.43
CA GLN A 69 6.77 9.96 3.72
C GLN A 69 6.12 10.27 5.08
N ARG A 70 5.26 9.37 5.58
CA ARG A 70 4.53 9.58 6.84
C ARG A 70 5.21 8.95 8.04
N GLN A 71 5.87 7.80 7.85
CA GLN A 71 6.42 6.97 8.93
C GLN A 71 7.95 7.03 8.99
N HIS A 72 8.60 7.41 7.89
CA HIS A 72 10.06 7.45 7.75
C HIS A 72 10.52 8.78 7.16
N LYS A 73 9.79 9.87 7.43
CA LYS A 73 10.09 11.20 6.89
C LYS A 73 11.53 11.61 7.20
N ASP A 74 11.95 11.46 8.45
CA ASP A 74 13.28 11.83 8.93
C ASP A 74 14.39 11.00 8.25
N MET A 75 14.12 9.73 7.95
CA MET A 75 15.06 8.84 7.26
C MET A 75 15.14 9.13 5.75
N LEU A 76 14.03 9.54 5.13
CA LEU A 76 14.01 9.98 3.73
C LEU A 76 14.81 11.28 3.54
N ASP A 77 14.72 12.21 4.49
CA ASP A 77 15.49 13.45 4.43
C ASP A 77 17.00 13.16 4.55
N LEU A 78 17.41 12.23 5.41
CA LEU A 78 18.80 11.75 5.49
C LEU A 78 19.28 11.08 4.19
N MET A 79 18.44 10.22 3.59
CA MET A 79 18.78 9.52 2.34
C MET A 79 18.86 10.48 1.14
N ASN A 80 17.98 11.49 1.06
CA ASN A 80 18.04 12.54 0.06
C ASN A 80 19.28 13.44 0.23
N ASN A 81 19.71 13.69 1.47
CA ASN A 81 20.94 14.44 1.75
C ASN A 81 22.22 13.64 1.45
N TYR A 82 22.19 12.32 1.61
CA TYR A 82 23.31 11.43 1.25
C TYR A 82 23.51 11.38 -0.29
N VAL A 83 22.43 11.16 -1.05
CA VAL A 83 22.47 11.15 -2.53
C VAL A 83 22.91 12.50 -3.10
N LYS A 84 22.54 13.63 -2.46
CA LYS A 84 23.00 14.97 -2.87
C LYS A 84 24.50 15.19 -2.66
N LYS A 85 25.14 14.53 -1.68
CA LYS A 85 26.59 14.65 -1.45
C LYS A 85 27.43 13.89 -2.48
N GLU A 86 26.88 12.86 -3.10
CA GLU A 86 27.58 12.06 -4.12
C GLU A 86 27.52 12.67 -5.54
N VAL A 87 26.63 13.65 -5.78
CA VAL A 87 26.49 14.30 -7.09
C VAL A 87 27.32 15.59 -7.22
N THR A 88 27.89 16.10 -6.12
CA THR A 88 28.72 17.32 -6.10
C THR A 88 30.22 17.05 -5.95
N ALA A 89 30.66 15.81 -6.18
CA ALA A 89 32.06 15.41 -6.14
C ALA A 89 32.58 15.08 -7.55
N GLU A 90 32.44 16.03 -8.47
CA GLU A 90 33.17 16.12 -9.74
C GLU A 90 33.53 17.59 -10.00
#